data_AF-A0ABD5IYQ0-F1
#
_entry.id   AF-A0ABD5IYQ0-F1
#
_cell.length_a   1.000
_cell.length_b   1.000
_cell.length_c   1.000
_cell.angle_alpha   90.00
_cell.angle_beta   90.00
_cell.angle_gamma   90.00
#
_symmetry.space_group_name_H-M   'P 1'
#
loop_
_entity.id
_entity.type
_entity.pdbx_description
1 polymer ?
#
loop_
_entity_poly.entity_id
_entity_poly.type
_entity_poly.pdbx_seq_one_letter_code
_entity_poly.pdbx_strand_id
1 'polypeptide(L)' 'MRISPLSTALFYFLMGALFTYLATQSAHESIWNFSTVALMVLATLDFGVFLRLITLYIRIRNQQK' A
#
# COMPACT_ATOMS: atom_id res chain seq x y z
N MET A 1 -18.53 13.42 8.82
CA MET A 1 -17.69 13.29 7.61
C MET A 1 -17.55 11.80 7.28
N ARG A 2 -18.25 11.30 6.25
CA ARG A 2 -18.10 9.90 5.79
C ARG A 2 -16.81 9.83 4.95
N ILE A 3 -15.68 9.56 5.59
CA ILE A 3 -14.46 9.18 4.87
C ILE A 3 -14.79 7.85 4.20
N SER A 4 -14.97 7.87 2.88
CA SER A 4 -15.33 6.67 2.14
C SER A 4 -14.15 5.68 2.23
N PRO A 5 -14.33 4.46 2.75
CA PRO A 5 -13.25 3.49 2.97
C PRO A 5 -12.39 3.24 1.72
N LEU A 6 -12.99 3.43 0.54
CA LEU A 6 -12.35 3.34 -0.76
C LEU A 6 -11.33 4.45 -1.04
N SER A 7 -11.62 5.68 -0.63
CA SER A 7 -10.69 6.81 -0.84
C SER A 7 -9.42 6.61 -0.04
N THR A 8 -9.55 6.13 1.20
CA THR A 8 -8.39 5.81 2.04
C THR A 8 -7.60 4.63 1.48
N ALA A 9 -8.28 3.59 0.99
CA ALA A 9 -7.61 2.45 0.34
C ALA A 9 -6.81 2.89 -0.89
N LEU A 10 -7.39 3.73 -1.76
CA LEU A 10 -6.71 4.26 -2.95
C LEU A 10 -5.46 5.07 -2.56
N PHE A 11 -5.53 5.83 -1.48
CA PHE A 11 -4.39 6.59 -0.97
C PHE A 11 -3.25 5.66 -0.51
N TYR A 12 -3.55 4.61 0.25
CA TYR A 12 -2.55 3.62 0.67
C TYR A 12 -1.92 2.88 -0.53
N PHE A 13 -2.71 2.56 -1.56
CA PHE A 13 -2.17 1.98 -2.79
C PHE A 13 -1.20 2.92 -3.51
N LEU A 14 -1.55 4.20 -3.64
CA LEU A 14 -0.69 5.21 -4.26
C LEU A 14 0.59 5.43 -3.46
N MET A 15 0.50 5.48 -2.12
CA MET A 15 1.69 5.57 -1.27
C MET A 15 2.60 4.34 -1.39
N GLY A 16 2.03 3.13 -1.33
CA GLY A 16 2.80 1.90 -1.52
C GLY A 16 3.51 1.85 -2.88
N ALA A 17 2.85 2.29 -3.95
CA ALA A 17 3.47 2.41 -5.28
C ALA A 17 4.59 3.45 -5.31
N LEU A 18 4.42 4.59 -4.65
CA LEU A 18 5.44 5.63 -4.53
C LEU A 18 6.67 5.10 -3.76
N PHE A 19 6.47 4.44 -2.61
CA PHE A 19 7.57 3.86 -1.85
C PHE A 19 8.29 2.75 -2.62
N THR A 20 7.56 1.97 -3.42
CA THR A 20 8.16 0.98 -4.33
C THR A 20 9.04 1.67 -5.36
N TYR A 21 8.57 2.75 -6.00
CA TYR A 21 9.36 3.51 -6.97
C TYR A 21 10.64 4.10 -6.34
N LEU A 22 10.52 4.69 -5.14
CA LEU A 22 11.65 5.22 -4.38
C LEU A 22 12.64 4.11 -3.98
N ALA A 23 12.15 2.93 -3.62
CA ALA A 23 12.99 1.77 -3.33
C ALA A 23 13.78 1.33 -4.56
N THR A 24 13.14 1.25 -5.73
CA THR A 24 13.81 0.86 -6.99
C THR A 24 14.90 1.86 -7.37
N GLN A 25 14.66 3.16 -7.18
CA GLN A 25 15.69 4.18 -7.40
C GLN A 25 16.86 4.06 -6.40
N SER A 26 16.54 3.78 -5.13
CA SER A 26 17.56 3.59 -4.08
C SER A 26 18.36 2.29 -4.23
N ALA A 27 17.83 1.32 -4.99
CA ALA A 27 18.45 0.02 -5.25
C ALA A 27 19.56 0.07 -6.32
N HIS A 28 19.88 1.24 -6.88
CA HIS A 28 20.81 1.39 -8.01
C HIS A 28 22.20 0.74 -7.77
N GLU A 29 22.72 0.77 -6.54
CA GLU A 29 23.98 0.08 -6.21
C GLU A 29 23.78 -1.28 -5.55
N SER A 30 22.77 -1.41 -4.69
CA SER A 30 22.45 -2.67 -4.02
C SER A 30 21.05 -2.64 -3.41
N ILE A 31 20.35 -3.77 -3.55
CA ILE A 31 19.02 -3.99 -2.94
C ILE A 31 19.13 -4.11 -1.41
N TRP A 32 20.33 -4.41 -0.89
CA TRP A 32 20.62 -4.56 0.54
C TRP A 32 20.88 -3.24 1.27
N ASN A 33 20.77 -2.11 0.59
CA ASN A 33 20.85 -0.81 1.25
C ASN A 33 19.75 -0.67 2.31
N PHE A 34 20.14 -0.18 3.49
CA PHE A 34 19.22 0.02 4.62
C PHE A 34 17.99 0.82 4.20
N SER A 35 18.18 1.91 3.45
CA SER A 35 17.11 2.74 2.91
C SER A 35 16.16 1.97 1.99
N THR A 36 16.68 1.12 1.10
CA THR A 36 15.89 0.29 0.18
C THR A 36 15.05 -0.73 0.93
N VAL A 37 15.64 -1.40 1.92
CA VAL A 37 14.93 -2.37 2.77
C VAL A 37 13.84 -1.67 3.59
N ALA A 38 14.14 -0.51 4.18
CA ALA A 38 13.15 0.28 4.91
C ALA A 38 11.97 0.70 4.00
N LEU A 39 12.25 1.18 2.79
CA LEU A 39 11.22 1.55 1.80
C LEU A 39 10.39 0.35 1.35
N MET A 40 11.00 -0.83 1.15
CA MET A 40 10.28 -2.06 0.81
C MET A 40 9.35 -2.51 1.95
N VAL A 41 9.80 -2.42 3.20
CA VAL A 41 8.96 -2.76 4.37
C VAL A 41 7.78 -1.79 4.49
N LEU A 42 8.01 -0.49 4.34
CA LEU A 42 6.94 0.51 4.35
C LEU A 42 5.93 0.26 3.22
N ALA A 43 6.40 0.05 1.99
CA ALA A 43 5.53 -0.31 0.86
C ALA A 43 4.69 -1.55 1.15
N THR A 44 5.29 -2.58 1.75
CA THR A 44 4.59 -3.84 2.11
C THR A 44 3.48 -3.59 3.13
N LEU A 45 3.72 -2.74 4.13
CA LEU A 45 2.70 -2.37 5.12
C LEU A 45 1.53 -1.62 4.45
N ASP A 46 1.82 -0.67 3.57
CA ASP A 46 0.79 0.07 2.82
C ASP A 46 -0.06 -0.85 1.94
N PHE A 47 0.58 -1.78 1.22
CA PHE A 47 -0.13 -2.79 0.43
C PHE A 47 -0.97 -3.72 1.31
N GLY A 48 -0.48 -4.10 2.49
CA GLY A 48 -1.24 -4.92 3.46
C GLY A 48 -2.50 -4.22 3.94
N VAL A 49 -2.42 -2.92 4.26
CA VAL A 49 -3.58 -2.10 4.65
C VAL A 49 -4.55 -1.95 3.48
N PHE A 50 -4.04 -1.68 2.27
CA PHE A 50 -4.85 -1.62 1.05
C PHE A 50 -5.63 -2.92 0.82
N LEU A 51 -4.95 -4.07 0.86
CA LEU A 51 -5.60 -5.38 0.70
C LEU A 51 -6.68 -5.60 1.75
N ARG A 52 -6.41 -5.29 3.02
CA ARG A 52 -7.39 -5.40 4.10
C ARG A 52 -8.63 -4.55 3.86
N LEU A 53 -8.45 -3.30 3.43
CA LEU A 53 -9.56 -2.38 3.12
C LEU A 53 -10.37 -2.86 1.90
N ILE A 54 -9.70 -3.39 0.86
CA ILE A 54 -10.38 -3.90 -0.33
C ILE A 54 -11.17 -5.17 -0.02
N THR A 55 -10.61 -6.10 0.77
CA THR A 55 -11.32 -7.31 1.20
C THR A 55 -12.52 -6.95 2.05
N LEU A 56 -12.40 -5.97 2.96
CA LEU A 56 -13.52 -5.46 3.74
C LEU A 56 -14.61 -4.86 2.83
N TYR A 57 -14.22 -4.05 1.85
CA TYR A 57 -15.16 -3.45 0.90
C TYR A 57 -15.91 -4.51 0.08
N ILE A 58 -15.20 -5.51 -0.46
CA ILE A 58 -15.79 -6.63 -1.21
C ILE A 58 -16.76 -7.41 -0.31
N ARG A 59 -16.37 -7.70 0.93
CA ARG A 59 -17.21 -8.43 1.89
C ARG A 59 -18.50 -7.67 2.21
N ILE A 60 -18.41 -6.37 2.50
CA ILE A 60 -19.58 -5.53 2.78
C ILE A 60 -20.50 -5.47 1.55
N ARG A 61 -19.94 -5.31 0.35
CA ARG A 61 -20.72 -5.27 -0.89
C ARG A 61 -21.40 -6.60 -1.21
N ASN A 62 -20.79 -7.73 -0.86
CA ASN A 62 -21.35 -9.06 -1.09
C ASN A 62 -22.42 -9.45 -0.05
N GLN A 63 -22.47 -8.79 1.11
CA GLN A 63 -23.50 -8.97 2.14
C GLN A 63 -24.72 -8.05 1.94
N GLN A 64 -24.61 -7.06 1.03
CA GLN A 64 -25.68 -6.15 0.62
C GLN A 64 -26.40 -6.63 -0.66
N LYS A 65 -26.04 -7.80 -1.18
CA LYS A 65 -26.77 -8.56 -2.20
C LYS A 65 -27.51 -9.69 -1.52
#